data_AF-A0A4U1JRU2-F1
#
_entry.id   AF-A0A4U1JRU2-F1
#
_cell.length_a   1.000
_cell.length_b   1.000
_cell.length_c   1.000
_cell.angle_alpha   90.00
_cell.angle_beta   90.00
_cell.angle_gamma   90.00
#
_symmetry.space_group_name_H-M   'P 1'
#
loop_
_entity.id
_entity.type
_entity.pdbx_description
1 polymer ?
#
loop_
_entity_poly.entity_id
_entity_poly.type
_entity_poly.pdbx_seq_one_letter_code
_entity_poly.pdbx_strand_id
1 'polypeptide(L)'
;MADGGSPPGPRPFRVLGCSTCRHADAPCRPGLAFLNRLCQALALAPVGADFDISGSASLCCGARLCPVVWCATPEGARLWGDVAPDVPVAALRDPGPDAPVQAAAEIVTGPGTLH
;
A
#
# COMPACT_ATOMS: atom_id res chain seq x y z
N MET A 1 0.89 29.17 28.69
CA MET A 1 0.09 29.19 27.46
C MET A 1 0.68 28.12 26.58
N ALA A 2 0.03 26.97 26.48
CA ALA A 2 0.48 25.89 25.62
C ALA A 2 -0.17 26.12 24.25
N ASP A 3 0.64 26.42 23.24
CA ASP A 3 0.19 26.46 21.86
C ASP A 3 -0.23 25.04 21.48
N GLY A 4 -1.54 24.79 21.51
CA GLY A 4 -2.18 23.60 20.99
C GLY A 4 -2.04 23.58 19.48
N GLY A 5 -0.85 23.18 19.00
CA GLY A 5 -0.63 22.90 17.59
C GLY A 5 -1.58 21.79 17.17
N SER A 6 -2.55 22.11 16.31
CA SER A 6 -3.38 21.10 15.66
C SER A 6 -2.48 20.06 14.99
N PRO A 7 -2.80 18.75 15.10
CA PRO A 7 -2.08 17.75 14.32
C PRO A 7 -2.19 18.10 12.84
N PRO A 8 -1.13 17.91 12.04
CA PRO A 8 -1.21 18.11 10.61
C PRO A 8 -2.36 17.27 10.07
N GLY A 9 -3.25 17.91 9.29
CA GLY A 9 -4.38 17.23 8.66
C GLY A 9 -3.91 16.05 7.81
N PRO A 10 -4.78 15.06 7.55
CA PRO A 10 -4.42 13.86 6.82
C PRO A 10 -3.79 14.25 5.48
N ARG A 11 -2.54 13.82 5.27
CA ARG A 11 -1.80 14.09 4.03
C ARG A 11 -2.53 13.38 2.88
N PRO A 12 -2.79 14.05 1.74
CA PRO A 12 -3.46 13.40 0.63
C PRO A 12 -2.60 12.24 0.12
N PHE A 13 -3.19 11.06 0.10
CA PHE A 13 -2.60 9.84 -0.41
C PHE A 13 -2.85 9.75 -1.92
N ARG A 14 -1.80 9.51 -2.73
CA ARG A 14 -1.93 9.36 -4.20
C ARG A 14 -1.61 7.94 -4.62
N VAL A 15 -2.45 7.36 -5.48
CA VAL A 15 -2.17 6.08 -6.15
C VAL A 15 -1.01 6.29 -7.12
N LEU A 16 0.14 5.66 -6.86
CA LEU A 16 1.35 5.75 -7.68
C LEU A 16 1.40 4.67 -8.77
N GLY A 17 0.74 3.53 -8.53
CA GLY A 17 0.61 2.45 -9.50
C GLY A 17 -0.62 1.59 -9.21
N CYS A 18 -1.32 1.17 -10.25
CA CYS A 18 -2.26 0.06 -10.24
C CYS A 18 -1.99 -0.74 -11.50
N SER A 19 -1.27 -1.84 -11.36
CA SER A 19 -1.06 -2.72 -12.50
C SER A 19 -2.36 -3.45 -12.82
N THR A 20 -2.50 -3.86 -14.09
CA THR A 20 -3.60 -4.71 -14.53
C THR A 20 -3.58 -5.98 -13.70
N CYS A 21 -4.70 -6.30 -13.06
CA CYS A 21 -4.85 -7.51 -12.28
C CYS A 21 -4.67 -8.73 -13.19
N ARG A 22 -3.68 -9.57 -12.88
CA ARG A 22 -3.42 -10.85 -13.56
C ARG A 22 -4.66 -11.75 -13.70
N HIS A 23 -5.63 -11.62 -12.79
CA HIS A 23 -6.81 -12.48 -12.75
C HIS A 23 -8.01 -11.93 -13.53
N ALA A 24 -8.01 -10.64 -13.87
CA ALA A 24 -9.21 -9.96 -14.36
C ALA A 24 -8.98 -9.02 -15.54
N ASP A 25 -7.74 -8.90 -16.04
CA ASP A 25 -7.34 -7.97 -17.11
C ASP A 25 -7.88 -6.54 -16.93
N ALA A 26 -8.04 -6.14 -15.67
CA ALA A 26 -8.64 -4.88 -15.24
C ALA A 26 -7.87 -4.31 -14.03
N PRO A 27 -8.02 -3.01 -13.69
CA PRO A 27 -7.39 -2.45 -12.51
C PRO A 27 -7.75 -3.24 -11.24
N CYS A 28 -6.76 -3.50 -10.37
CA CYS A 28 -6.96 -4.19 -9.10
C CYS A 28 -7.73 -3.31 -8.09
N ARG A 29 -9.04 -3.10 -8.35
CA ARG A 29 -9.97 -2.37 -7.47
C ARG A 29 -9.93 -2.84 -6.01
N PRO A 30 -9.93 -4.15 -5.69
CA PRO A 30 -9.87 -4.57 -4.28
C PRO A 30 -8.53 -4.20 -3.63
N GLY A 31 -7.41 -4.28 -4.36
CA GLY A 31 -6.10 -3.86 -3.86
C GLY A 31 -6.03 -2.36 -3.56
N LEU A 32 -6.56 -1.54 -4.46
CA LEU A 32 -6.65 -0.08 -4.24
C LEU A 32 -7.56 0.27 -3.06
N ALA A 33 -8.72 -0.39 -2.94
CA ALA A 33 -9.63 -0.17 -1.83
C ALA A 33 -8.99 -0.57 -0.48
N PHE A 34 -8.21 -1.66 -0.47
CA PHE A 34 -7.45 -2.10 0.69
C PHE A 34 -6.41 -1.05 1.11
N LEU A 35 -5.54 -0.64 0.18
CA LEU A 35 -4.49 0.35 0.47
C LEU A 35 -5.08 1.70 0.91
N ASN A 36 -6.17 2.15 0.29
CA ASN A 36 -6.81 3.41 0.67
C ASN A 36 -7.35 3.37 2.11
N ARG A 37 -8.00 2.26 2.51
CA ARG A 37 -8.48 2.09 3.90
C ARG A 37 -7.32 2.03 4.90
N LEU A 38 -6.24 1.36 4.53
CA LEU A 38 -5.03 1.28 5.35
C LEU A 38 -4.43 2.67 5.56
N CYS A 39 -4.23 3.43 4.49
CA CYS A 39 -3.75 4.81 4.54
C CYS A 39 -4.66 5.72 5.38
N GLN A 40 -5.98 5.61 5.23
CA GLN A 40 -6.94 6.35 6.07
C GLN A 40 -6.79 6.01 7.54
N ALA A 41 -6.60 4.73 7.89
CA ALA A 41 -6.36 4.31 9.28
C ALA A 41 -5.06 4.91 9.84
N LEU A 42 -3.99 4.94 9.04
CA LEU A 42 -2.73 5.59 9.42
C LEU A 42 -2.89 7.11 9.56
N ALA A 43 -3.77 7.75 8.78
CA ALA A 43 -4.07 9.16 8.92
C ALA A 43 -4.81 9.51 10.22
N LEU A 44 -5.54 8.55 10.80
CA LEU A 44 -6.28 8.74 12.05
C LEU A 44 -5.41 8.58 13.31
N ALA A 45 -4.24 7.96 13.19
CA ALA A 45 -3.31 7.72 14.29
C ALA A 45 -1.95 8.36 13.98
N PRO A 46 -1.44 9.28 14.81
CA PRO A 46 -0.10 9.82 14.62
C PRO A 46 0.94 8.70 14.81
N VAL A 47 1.38 8.11 13.70
CA VAL A 47 2.45 7.11 13.66
C VAL A 47 3.80 7.81 13.56
N GLY A 48 4.80 7.31 14.30
CA GLY A 48 6.18 7.83 14.25
C GLY A 48 6.86 7.54 12.92
N ALA A 49 7.98 8.21 12.64
CA ALA A 49 8.76 8.00 11.41
C ALA A 49 9.24 6.55 11.24
N ASP A 50 9.49 5.85 12.35
CA ASP A 50 9.96 4.46 12.38
C ASP A 50 8.81 3.43 12.29
N PHE A 51 7.58 3.89 12.07
CA PHE A 51 6.44 2.99 11.97
C PHE A 51 6.53 2.12 10.70
N ASP A 52 6.48 0.81 10.90
CA ASP A 52 6.41 -0.18 9.84
C ASP A 52 5.40 -1.26 10.24
N ILE A 53 4.44 -1.51 9.36
CA ILE A 53 3.52 -2.64 9.50
C ILE A 53 3.44 -3.36 8.17
N SER A 54 3.43 -4.68 8.22
CA SER A 54 3.34 -5.53 7.06
C SER A 54 2.56 -6.81 7.36
N GLY A 55 2.11 -7.47 6.31
CA GLY A 55 1.40 -8.73 6.45
C GLY A 55 0.95 -9.31 5.13
N SER A 56 0.15 -10.36 5.22
CA SER A 56 -0.52 -10.99 4.10
C SER A 56 -2.03 -10.90 4.25
N ALA A 57 -2.75 -10.95 3.13
CA ALA A 57 -4.20 -11.01 3.09
C ALA A 57 -4.64 -11.81 1.85
N SER A 58 -5.93 -12.13 1.77
CA SER A 58 -6.53 -12.66 0.54
C SER A 58 -7.61 -11.70 0.08
N LEU A 59 -7.49 -11.21 -1.14
CA LEU A 59 -8.46 -10.30 -1.75
C LEU A 59 -9.32 -11.06 -2.77
N CYS A 60 -10.62 -10.80 -2.76
CA CYS A 60 -11.51 -11.34 -3.79
C CYS A 60 -11.41 -10.50 -5.07
N CYS A 61 -10.82 -11.07 -6.12
CA CYS A 61 -10.75 -10.51 -7.46
C CYS A 61 -11.79 -11.21 -8.34
N GLY A 62 -13.03 -10.73 -8.30
CA GLY A 62 -14.16 -11.43 -8.93
C GLY A 62 -14.45 -12.74 -8.22
N ALA A 63 -14.36 -13.86 -8.95
CA ALA A 63 -14.56 -15.22 -8.41
C ALA A 63 -13.27 -15.89 -7.90
N ARG A 64 -12.11 -15.21 -7.97
CA ARG A 64 -10.81 -15.77 -7.56
C ARG A 64 -10.30 -15.08 -6.29
N LEU A 65 -9.73 -15.87 -5.39
CA LEU A 65 -8.94 -15.36 -4.26
C LEU A 65 -7.53 -15.05 -4.76
N CYS A 66 -7.10 -13.81 -4.54
CA CYS A 66 -5.76 -13.33 -4.84
C CYS A 66 -5.00 -13.21 -3.52
N PRO A 67 -4.01 -14.08 -3.24
CA PRO A 67 -3.17 -13.91 -2.08
C PRO A 67 -2.27 -12.70 -2.30
N VAL A 68 -2.18 -11.85 -1.29
CA VAL A 68 -1.43 -10.60 -1.35
C VAL A 68 -0.50 -10.48 -0.15
N VAL A 69 0.64 -9.83 -0.37
CA VAL A 69 1.53 -9.34 0.67
C VAL A 69 1.51 -7.82 0.61
N TRP A 70 1.56 -7.15 1.74
CA TRP A 70 1.44 -5.70 1.83
C TRP A 70 2.33 -5.12 2.93
N CYS A 71 2.70 -3.86 2.78
CA CYS A 71 3.34 -3.06 3.82
C CYS A 71 2.80 -1.63 3.84
N ALA A 72 2.90 -0.99 4.99
CA ALA A 72 2.55 0.40 5.21
C ALA A 72 3.59 1.07 6.13
N THR A 73 3.99 2.28 5.73
CA THR A 73 4.85 3.20 6.46
C THR A 73 4.17 4.57 6.49
N PRO A 74 4.70 5.56 7.23
CA PRO A 74 4.21 6.94 7.15
C PRO A 74 4.26 7.54 5.74
N GLU A 75 5.09 6.99 4.87
CA GLU A 75 5.32 7.48 3.51
C GLU A 75 4.32 6.92 2.50
N GLY A 76 3.58 5.86 2.84
CA GLY A 76 2.71 5.18 1.91
C GLY A 76 2.46 3.72 2.23
N ALA A 77 1.76 3.05 1.33
CA ALA A 77 1.47 1.63 1.41
C ALA A 77 1.64 0.96 0.04
N ARG A 78 2.18 -0.26 0.05
CA ARG A 78 2.41 -1.08 -1.14
C ARG A 78 1.75 -2.45 -0.98
N LEU A 79 1.33 -3.01 -2.11
CA LEU A 79 0.72 -4.33 -2.18
C LEU A 79 1.25 -5.09 -3.40
N TRP A 80 1.60 -6.35 -3.19
CA TRP A 80 1.95 -7.31 -4.23
C TRP A 80 0.87 -8.38 -4.29
N GLY A 81 0.37 -8.68 -5.48
CA GLY A 81 -0.70 -9.65 -5.70
C GLY A 81 -0.19 -10.92 -6.36
N ASP A 82 -0.93 -12.01 -6.15
CA ASP A 82 -0.57 -13.36 -6.61
C ASP A 82 0.77 -13.83 -6.00
N VAL A 83 0.97 -13.48 -4.72
CA VAL A 83 2.17 -13.80 -3.95
C VAL A 83 1.80 -14.73 -2.80
N ALA A 84 2.57 -15.79 -2.59
CA ALA A 84 2.33 -16.71 -1.48
C ALA A 84 2.49 -15.99 -0.12
N PRO A 85 1.64 -16.29 0.88
CA PRO A 85 1.55 -15.51 2.12
C PRO A 85 2.78 -15.64 3.03
N ASP A 86 3.64 -16.63 2.78
CA ASP A 86 4.91 -16.91 3.45
C ASP A 86 6.10 -16.15 2.83
N VAL A 87 5.91 -15.50 1.68
CA VAL A 87 6.96 -14.68 1.07
C VAL A 87 7.25 -13.47 1.97
N PRO A 88 8.51 -13.29 2.41
CA PRO A 88 8.85 -12.20 3.31
C PRO A 88 8.73 -10.87 2.57
N VAL A 89 8.04 -9.91 3.19
CA VAL A 89 7.84 -8.56 2.63
C VAL A 89 9.16 -7.84 2.31
N ALA A 90 10.24 -8.14 3.05
CA ALA A 90 11.57 -7.60 2.80
C ALA A 90 12.09 -7.98 1.41
N ALA A 91 11.87 -9.23 0.97
CA ALA A 91 12.26 -9.70 -0.36
C ALA A 91 11.44 -9.05 -1.49
N LEU A 92 10.24 -8.54 -1.16
CA LEU A 92 9.39 -7.82 -2.11
C LEU A 92 9.72 -6.32 -2.18
N ARG A 93 10.24 -5.75 -1.09
CA ARG A 93 10.67 -4.35 -1.01
C ARG A 93 12.02 -4.11 -1.67
N ASP A 94 12.92 -5.08 -1.56
CA ASP A 94 14.25 -5.07 -2.17
C ASP A 94 14.40 -6.29 -3.10
N PRO A 95 13.69 -6.28 -4.25
CA PRO A 95 13.83 -7.36 -5.21
C PRO A 95 15.26 -7.33 -5.75
N GLY A 96 15.97 -8.46 -5.64
CA GLY A 96 17.25 -8.63 -6.32
C GLY A 96 17.13 -8.38 -7.84
N PRO A 97 18.26 -8.18 -8.55
CA PRO A 97 18.28 -7.69 -9.93
C PRO A 97 17.50 -8.56 -10.94
N ASP A 98 17.22 -9.82 -10.61
CA ASP A 98 16.54 -10.79 -11.47
C ASP A 98 15.06 -11.05 -11.09
N ALA A 99 14.50 -10.35 -10.11
CA ALA A 99 13.15 -10.63 -9.63
C ALA A 99 12.07 -9.84 -10.40
N PRO A 100 11.10 -10.51 -11.07
CA PRO A 100 10.01 -9.86 -11.78
C PRO A 100 8.85 -9.53 -10.82
N VAL A 101 9.13 -8.77 -9.76
CA VAL A 101 8.11 -8.46 -8.74
C VAL A 101 7.88 -6.97 -8.63
N GLN A 102 7.04 -6.45 -9.53
CA GLN A 102 6.50 -5.10 -9.40
C GLN A 102 5.32 -5.11 -8.43
N ALA A 103 5.20 -4.06 -7.62
CA ALA A 103 4.04 -3.85 -6.77
C ALA A 103 2.77 -3.79 -7.64
N ALA A 104 1.75 -4.54 -7.24
CA ALA A 104 0.46 -4.54 -7.93
C ALA A 104 -0.32 -3.24 -7.66
N ALA A 105 -0.12 -2.65 -6.49
CA ALA A 105 -0.59 -1.30 -6.19
C ALA A 105 0.34 -0.58 -5.20
N GLU A 106 0.45 0.74 -5.36
CA GLU A 106 1.21 1.61 -4.46
C GLU A 106 0.45 2.91 -4.23
N ILE A 107 0.45 3.37 -2.98
CA ILE A 107 -0.07 4.67 -2.56
C ILE A 107 1.03 5.38 -1.78
N VAL A 108 1.35 6.62 -2.10
CA VAL A 108 2.33 7.43 -1.36
C VAL A 108 1.69 8.67 -0.75
N THR A 109 2.27 9.16 0.34
CA THR A 109 1.99 10.50 0.90
C THR A 109 2.83 11.56 0.17
N GLY A 110 2.22 12.63 -0.33
CA GLY A 110 2.99 13.75 -0.90
C GLY A 110 2.16 15.02 -1.13
N PRO A 111 2.78 16.22 -1.12
CA PRO A 111 2.12 17.46 -1.53
C PRO A 111 1.86 17.42 -3.05
N GLY A 112 0.64 17.76 -3.46
CA GLY A 112 0.26 17.76 -4.87
C GLY A 112 1.00 18.83 -5.66
N THR A 113 1.92 18.44 -6.53
CA THR A 113 2.36 19.28 -7.65
C THR A 113 2.17 18.51 -8.95
N LEU A 114 1.30 19.05 -9.79
CA LEU A 114 1.04 18.62 -11.17
C LEU A 114 2.23 19.04 -12.04
N HIS A 115 2.86 18.10 -12.73
CA HIS A 115 3.57 18.34 -13.99
C HIS A 115 3.01 17.38 -15.04
#